data_AF-A0A5N6T6F2-F1
#
_entry.id   AF-A0A5N6T6F2-F1
#
_cell.length_a   1.000
_cell.length_b   1.000
_cell.length_c   1.000
_cell.angle_alpha   90.00
_cell.angle_beta   90.00
_cell.angle_gamma   90.00
#
_symmetry.space_group_name_H-M   'P 1'
#
loop_
_entity.id
_entity.type
_entity.pdbx_description
1 polymer ?
#
loop_
_entity_poly.entity_id
_entity_poly.type
_entity_poly.pdbx_seq_one_letter_code
_entity_poly.pdbx_strand_id
1 'polypeptide(L)' 'MPQKEISVRFESVESWEDSREGVDNILTEFTGTSEYPETRSLPPMIFGIEIDEQGVQRLRSLPGVIVKVMDEED' A
#
# COMPACT_ATOMS: atom_id res chain seq x y z
N MET A 1 -0.01 15.47 -10.50
CA MET A 1 -1.07 15.27 -9.48
C MET A 1 -0.40 15.35 -8.12
N PRO A 2 -1.06 15.84 -7.07
CA PRO A 2 -0.46 15.82 -5.73
C PRO A 2 -0.23 14.36 -5.31
N GLN A 3 0.99 14.07 -4.88
CA GLN A 3 1.33 12.79 -4.24
C GLN A 3 0.97 12.88 -2.77
N LYS A 4 0.50 11.76 -2.20
CA LYS A 4 0.20 11.65 -0.78
C LYS A 4 1.05 10.54 -0.20
N GLU A 5 1.56 10.75 1.01
CA GLU A 5 2.21 9.69 1.76
C GLU A 5 1.15 8.73 2.30
N ILE A 6 1.33 7.43 2.07
CA ILE A 6 0.42 6.38 2.53
C ILE A 6 1.18 5.28 3.30
N SER A 7 0.40 4.50 4.02
CA SER A 7 0.79 3.19 4.53
C SER A 7 -0.21 2.13 4.12
N VAL A 8 0.30 0.92 3.85
CA VAL A 8 -0.48 -0.24 3.43
C VAL A 8 -0.42 -1.30 4.53
N ARG A 9 -1.59 -1.82 4.88
CA ARG A 9 -1.77 -2.95 5.81
C ARG A 9 -2.64 -4.00 5.14
N PHE A 10 -2.63 -5.20 5.70
CA PHE A 10 -3.49 -6.30 5.27
C PHE A 10 -4.44 -6.69 6.39
N GLU A 11 -5.68 -7.02 6.05
CA GLU A 11 -6.71 -7.42 7.01
C GLU A 11 -6.36 -8.72 7.75
N SER A 12 -5.67 -9.63 7.07
CA SER A 12 -5.27 -10.94 7.58
C SER A 12 -4.02 -11.43 6.86
N VAL A 13 -3.42 -12.51 7.39
CA VAL A 13 -2.27 -13.17 6.74
C VAL A 13 -2.67 -13.72 5.37
N GLU A 14 -3.86 -14.32 5.25
CA GLU A 14 -4.41 -14.81 3.97
C GLU A 14 -4.52 -13.68 2.94
N SER A 15 -5.07 -12.53 3.34
CA SER A 15 -5.13 -11.33 2.48
C SER A 15 -3.75 -10.89 2.02
N TRP A 16 -2.74 -10.95 2.90
CA TRP A 16 -1.37 -10.62 2.53
C TRP A 16 -0.83 -11.60 1.49
N GLU A 17 -0.98 -12.91 1.69
CA GLU A 17 -0.51 -13.92 0.74
C GLU A 17 -1.17 -13.78 -0.65
N ASP A 18 -2.47 -13.47 -0.70
CA ASP A 18 -3.22 -13.33 -1.96
C ASP A 18 -2.96 -11.99 -2.68
N SER A 19 -2.73 -10.90 -1.93
CA SER A 19 -2.68 -9.54 -2.50
C SER A 19 -1.29 -8.90 -2.54
N ARG A 20 -0.26 -9.49 -1.90
CA ARG A 20 1.10 -8.92 -1.82
C ARG A 20 1.71 -8.63 -3.19
N GLU A 21 1.62 -9.59 -4.11
CA GLU A 21 2.13 -9.41 -5.49
C GLU A 21 1.36 -8.30 -6.22
N GLY A 22 0.05 -8.21 -6.03
CA GLY A 22 -0.77 -7.14 -6.57
C GLY A 22 -0.36 -5.76 -6.04
N VAL A 23 -0.08 -5.66 -4.74
CA VAL A 23 0.45 -4.43 -4.12
C VAL A 23 1.80 -4.06 -4.75
N ASP A 24 2.73 -5.01 -4.87
CA ASP A 24 4.06 -4.75 -5.44
C ASP A 24 4.00 -4.29 -6.90
N ASN A 25 3.12 -4.89 -7.69
CA ASN A 25 2.90 -4.49 -9.08
C ASN A 25 2.36 -3.06 -9.18
N ILE A 26 1.37 -2.70 -8.34
CA ILE A 26 0.82 -1.34 -8.33
C ILE A 26 1.86 -0.34 -7.85
N LEU A 27 2.62 -0.65 -6.79
CA LEU A 27 3.69 0.22 -6.32
C LEU A 27 4.73 0.44 -7.44
N THR A 28 5.20 -0.62 -8.07
CA THR A 28 6.15 -0.52 -9.19
C THR A 28 5.60 0.29 -10.36
N GLU A 29 4.33 0.11 -10.73
CA GLU A 29 3.68 0.85 -11.84
C GLU A 29 3.61 2.35 -11.57
N PHE A 30 3.27 2.75 -10.33
CA PHE A 30 3.00 4.14 -9.99
C PHE A 30 4.19 4.90 -9.41
N THR A 31 5.12 4.22 -8.73
CA THR A 31 6.26 4.83 -8.05
C THR A 31 7.61 4.40 -8.62
N GLY A 32 7.63 3.39 -9.50
CA GLY A 32 8.84 2.84 -10.08
C GLY A 32 9.60 1.85 -9.18
N THR A 33 9.09 1.57 -7.97
CA THR A 33 9.69 0.62 -7.03
C THR A 33 8.62 -0.07 -6.16
N SER A 34 8.90 -1.26 -5.67
CA SER A 34 8.11 -1.94 -4.63
C SER A 34 8.89 -2.14 -3.33
N GLU A 35 10.15 -1.70 -3.28
CA GLU A 35 11.03 -1.83 -2.12
C GLU A 35 10.77 -0.70 -1.13
N TYR A 36 9.82 -0.95 -0.23
CA TYR A 36 9.48 -0.05 0.86
C TYR A 36 9.80 -0.66 2.22
N PRO A 37 10.07 0.17 3.24
CA PRO A 37 10.24 -0.34 4.59
C PRO A 37 8.94 -1.00 5.08
N GLU A 38 9.08 -2.18 5.65
CA GLU A 38 7.97 -2.98 6.20
C GLU A 38 8.24 -3.43 7.64
N THR A 39 7.17 -3.60 8.41
CA THR A 39 7.27 -4.10 9.79
C THR A 39 7.56 -5.59 9.82
N ARG A 40 8.27 -6.06 10.86
CA ARG A 40 8.57 -7.49 11.09
C ARG A 40 7.40 -8.26 11.72
N SER A 41 6.16 -7.86 11.43
CA SER A 41 4.92 -8.48 11.89
C SER A 41 4.27 -9.31 10.79
N LEU A 42 3.35 -10.21 11.15
CA LEU A 42 2.55 -10.98 10.21
C LEU A 42 1.06 -10.65 10.45
N PRO A 43 0.36 -10.02 9.49
CA PRO A 43 0.88 -9.51 8.22
C PRO A 43 1.82 -8.29 8.40
N PRO A 44 2.72 -8.03 7.43
CA PRO A 44 3.58 -6.86 7.45
C PRO A 44 2.77 -5.59 7.17
N MET A 45 3.28 -4.46 7.66
CA MET A 45 2.78 -3.13 7.33
C MET A 45 3.85 -2.38 6.56
N ILE A 46 3.49 -1.83 5.41
CA ILE A 46 4.37 -1.07 4.52
C ILE A 46 4.09 0.42 4.71
N PHE A 47 5.11 1.27 4.73
CA PHE A 47 4.96 2.71 4.98
C PHE A 47 5.96 3.55 4.20
N GLY A 48 5.76 4.87 4.20
CA GLY A 48 6.60 5.81 3.45
C GLY A 48 6.41 5.73 1.93
N ILE A 49 5.21 5.33 1.49
CA ILE A 49 4.88 5.25 0.07
C ILE A 49 4.33 6.61 -0.37
N GLU A 50 5.01 7.27 -1.28
CA GLU A 50 4.49 8.46 -1.96
C GLU A 50 3.84 8.05 -3.28
N ILE A 51 2.52 8.19 -3.37
CA ILE A 51 1.75 7.78 -4.54
C ILE A 51 0.61 8.77 -4.80
N ASP A 52 0.20 8.92 -6.06
CA ASP A 52 -0.95 9.76 -6.40
C ASP A 52 -2.29 9.05 -6.10
N GLU A 53 -3.38 9.81 -6.15
CA GLU A 53 -4.71 9.33 -5.80
C GLU A 53 -5.19 8.14 -6.64
N GLN A 54 -4.79 8.04 -7.91
CA GLN A 54 -5.15 6.89 -8.74
C GLN A 54 -4.49 5.61 -8.21
N GLY A 55 -3.22 5.69 -7.82
CA GLY A 55 -2.51 4.58 -7.20
C GLY A 55 -3.13 4.18 -5.84
N VAL A 56 -3.56 5.15 -5.03
CA VAL A 56 -4.30 4.87 -3.79
C VAL A 56 -5.60 4.10 -4.07
N GLN A 57 -6.37 4.53 -5.07
CA GLN A 57 -7.62 3.85 -5.44
C GLN A 57 -7.37 2.42 -5.94
N ARG A 58 -6.30 2.21 -6.72
CA ARG A 58 -5.89 0.88 -7.18
C ARG A 58 -5.54 -0.04 -6.01
N LEU A 59 -4.74 0.43 -5.06
CA LEU A 59 -4.38 -0.33 -3.86
C LEU A 59 -5.61 -0.67 -3.02
N ARG A 60 -6.54 0.27 -2.83
CA ARG A 60 -7.80 0.04 -2.09
C ARG A 60 -8.77 -0.90 -2.81
N SER A 61 -8.58 -1.12 -4.11
CA SER A 61 -9.41 -2.05 -4.89
C SER A 61 -8.96 -3.51 -4.72
N LEU A 62 -7.78 -3.75 -4.14
CA LEU A 62 -7.32 -5.10 -3.81
C LEU A 62 -8.06 -5.63 -2.58
N PRO A 63 -8.60 -6.86 -2.64
CA PRO A 63 -9.31 -7.46 -1.51
C PRO A 63 -8.35 -7.66 -0.33
N GLY A 64 -8.76 -7.26 0.87
CA GLY A 64 -7.95 -7.45 2.07
C GLY A 64 -6.82 -6.43 2.28
N VAL A 65 -6.73 -5.39 1.45
CA VAL A 65 -5.72 -4.32 1.55
C VAL A 65 -6.33 -3.06 2.17
N ILE A 66 -5.73 -2.59 3.26
CA ILE A 66 -6.11 -1.35 3.95
C ILE A 66 -5.05 -0.28 3.66
N VAL A 67 -5.47 0.82 3.04
CA VAL A 67 -4.59 1.97 2.74
C VAL A 67 -4.93 3.17 3.62
N LYS A 68 -3.99 3.59 4.45
CA LYS A 68 -4.09 4.81 5.27
C LYS A 68 -3.26 5.93 4.65
N VAL A 69 -3.89 7.05 4.37
CA VAL A 69 -3.25 8.29 3.91
C VAL A 69 -2.76 9.07 5.14
N MET A 70 -1.52 9.55 5.13
CA MET A 70 -0.92 10.28 6.26
C MET A 70 -1.24 11.78 6.25
N ASP A 71 -1.53 12.35 5.07
CA ASP A 71 -1.83 13.79 4.88
C ASP A 71 -3.29 14.17 5.21
N GLU A 72 -4.16 13.18 5.48
CA GLU A 72 -5.50 13.43 6.03
C GLU A 72 -5.40 13.54 7.56
N GLU A 73 -4.73 14.59 8.05
CA GLU A 73 -4.93 15.07 9.42
C GLU A 73 -6.24 15.88 9.48
N ASP A 74 -7.02 15.64 10.53
CA ASP A 74 -8.32 16.24 10.91
C ASP A 74 -8.28 17.79 10.97
#